data_AF-A0A949GXI5-F1
#
_entry.id   AF-A0A949GXI5-F1
#
_cell.length_a   1.000
_cell.length_b   1.000
_cell.length_c   1.000
_cell.angle_alpha   90.00
_cell.angle_beta   90.00
_cell.angle_gamma   90.00
#
_symmetry.space_group_name_H-M   'P 1'
#
loop_
_entity.id
_entity.type
_entity.pdbx_description
1 polymer ?
#
loop_
_entity_poly.entity_id
_entity_poly.type
_entity_poly.pdbx_seq_one_letter_code
_entity_poly.pdbx_strand_id
1 'polypeptide(L)'
;MAVALGALLGVCWIQTRQALPDSVLLAGLCLSAGCFLTIAWAGARLALRSESPLLAQRCHVLWLSTLLLAVSSGLFAFRAADDAAAGLSSRLSAAMDGRSVWLEVVVRDLPTLQERGWRFEAEVRLARVAPDGPVISLPKRGLMFWPKGVMQELPENLSPGQRWGFEARIRQPHGTLNPQAFDAEAWMMEQGFHFVGSVKTGKYASQPHLLGMETDLGLRIDQMRDRIRELIGAHSQSSAVGVLSALVVGDQRAIGVAEWAVFRKTGVSHLMSISGLHVTMFAAMAAAVGAALWRALCLTRLAAGLWIPVQSVAAGFAIVGAVGYALLAGFAIPAQRTALMVTVLGLARILGVQASSYSVLALAMLVVLMAHPMAVLSVGFWLSFIAVGFLFTLGEGQTTRRHAGYLRRCLDSLQRAAYTQWAITLGLLPLTIFFFQQVSLVGPIANALAIPVVSFVVTP
;
A
#
# COMPACT_ATOMS: atom_id res chain seq x y z
N MET A 1 -17.37 -12.37 -5.73
CA MET A 1 -16.51 -12.36 -6.93
C MET A 1 -16.95 -11.32 -7.95
N ALA A 2 -18.15 -11.43 -8.54
CA ALA A 2 -18.65 -10.49 -9.56
C ALA A 2 -18.55 -9.00 -9.16
N VAL A 3 -18.94 -8.66 -7.92
CA VAL A 3 -18.85 -7.29 -7.38
C VAL A 3 -17.41 -6.78 -7.35
N ALA A 4 -16.44 -7.62 -6.97
CA ALA A 4 -15.04 -7.20 -6.87
C ALA A 4 -14.41 -7.04 -8.27
N LEU A 5 -14.74 -7.93 -9.21
CA LEU A 5 -14.33 -7.80 -10.61
C LEU A 5 -14.94 -6.57 -11.27
N GLY A 6 -16.23 -6.31 -11.03
CA GLY A 6 -16.87 -5.09 -11.51
C GLY A 6 -16.21 -3.84 -10.92
N ALA A 7 -15.97 -3.82 -9.61
CA ALA A 7 -15.22 -2.73 -8.96
C ALA A 7 -13.87 -2.45 -9.64
N LEU A 8 -13.07 -3.50 -9.86
CA LEU A 8 -11.78 -3.41 -10.54
C LEU A 8 -11.92 -2.83 -11.96
N LEU A 9 -12.85 -3.37 -12.76
CA LEU A 9 -13.11 -2.91 -14.13
C LEU A 9 -13.55 -1.45 -14.17
N GLY A 10 -14.41 -1.02 -13.25
CA GLY A 10 -14.86 0.36 -13.13
C GLY A 10 -13.72 1.33 -12.87
N VAL A 11 -12.85 1.01 -11.90
CA VAL A 11 -11.67 1.82 -11.58
C VAL A 11 -10.69 1.85 -12.76
N CYS A 12 -10.36 0.69 -13.36
CA CYS A 12 -9.48 0.62 -14.52
C CYS A 12 -10.01 1.46 -15.69
N TRP A 13 -11.32 1.39 -15.96
CA TRP A 13 -11.94 2.12 -17.07
C TRP A 13 -11.75 3.63 -16.92
N ILE A 14 -12.00 4.19 -15.74
CA ILE A 14 -11.77 5.61 -15.46
C ILE A 14 -10.32 6.01 -15.69
N GLN A 15 -9.38 5.17 -15.27
CA GLN A 15 -7.94 5.45 -15.41
C GLN A 15 -7.46 5.45 -16.86
N THR A 16 -8.16 4.75 -17.77
CA THR A 16 -7.86 4.79 -19.21
C THR A 16 -8.41 6.03 -19.93
N ARG A 17 -9.21 6.87 -19.25
CA ARG A 17 -9.80 8.05 -19.88
C ARG A 17 -8.88 9.25 -19.76
N GLN A 18 -8.76 10.00 -20.86
CA GLN A 18 -8.02 11.27 -20.90
C GLN A 18 -8.70 12.40 -20.13
N ALA A 19 -10.03 12.33 -20.00
CA ALA A 19 -10.84 13.29 -19.25
C ALA A 19 -11.83 12.54 -18.36
N LEU A 20 -12.11 13.11 -17.19
CA LEU A 20 -13.11 12.56 -16.27
C LEU A 20 -14.50 12.66 -16.90
N PRO A 21 -15.23 11.55 -17.06
CA PRO A 21 -16.59 11.58 -17.58
C PRO A 21 -17.54 12.29 -16.60
N ASP A 22 -18.50 13.04 -17.13
CA ASP A 22 -19.53 13.68 -16.32
C ASP A 22 -20.27 12.66 -15.46
N SER A 23 -20.47 12.99 -14.19
CA SER A 23 -21.16 12.17 -13.19
C SER A 23 -22.55 11.71 -13.65
N VAL A 24 -23.26 12.59 -14.36
CA VAL A 24 -24.58 12.33 -14.94
C VAL A 24 -24.52 11.32 -16.08
N LEU A 25 -23.51 11.42 -16.94
CA LEU A 25 -23.31 10.49 -18.05
C LEU A 25 -22.94 9.09 -17.54
N LEU A 26 -22.14 9.04 -16.46
CA LEU A 26 -21.78 7.82 -15.76
C LEU A 26 -23.01 7.12 -15.15
N ALA A 27 -23.84 7.88 -14.42
CA ALA A 27 -25.08 7.37 -13.85
C ALA A 27 -26.05 6.87 -14.96
N GLY A 28 -26.17 7.60 -16.07
CA GLY A 28 -26.98 7.22 -17.22
C GLY A 28 -26.52 5.94 -17.91
N LEU A 29 -25.22 5.74 -18.07
CA LEU A 29 -24.65 4.49 -18.62
C LEU A 29 -24.91 3.29 -17.69
N CYS A 30 -24.81 3.49 -16.38
CA CYS A 30 -25.05 2.41 -15.41
C CYS A 30 -26.52 1.99 -15.36
N LEU A 31 -27.44 2.97 -15.38
CA LEU A 31 -28.88 2.72 -15.39
C LEU A 31 -29.31 2.06 -16.70
N SER A 32 -28.81 2.53 -17.85
CA SER A 32 -29.16 1.94 -19.15
C SER A 32 -28.63 0.51 -19.31
N ALA A 33 -27.39 0.23 -18.87
CA ALA A 33 -26.85 -1.12 -18.83
C ALA A 33 -27.64 -2.05 -17.90
N GLY A 34 -28.03 -1.55 -16.71
CA GLY A 34 -28.86 -2.29 -15.76
C GLY A 34 -30.24 -2.66 -16.35
N CYS A 35 -30.91 -1.69 -16.97
CA CYS A 35 -32.20 -1.91 -17.64
C CYS A 35 -32.10 -2.86 -18.83
N PHE A 36 -31.04 -2.76 -19.63
CA PHE A 36 -30.82 -3.70 -20.74
C PHE A 36 -30.64 -5.14 -20.25
N LEU A 37 -29.81 -5.32 -19.21
CA LEU A 37 -29.57 -6.65 -18.63
C LEU A 37 -30.84 -7.24 -17.99
N THR A 38 -31.67 -6.43 -17.33
CA THR A 38 -32.94 -6.90 -16.74
C THR A 38 -33.94 -7.33 -17.81
N ILE A 39 -34.06 -6.56 -18.91
CA ILE A 39 -34.92 -6.89 -20.06
C ILE A 39 -34.42 -8.16 -20.76
N ALA A 40 -33.11 -8.28 -21.01
CA ALA A 40 -32.51 -9.46 -21.61
C ALA A 40 -32.76 -10.73 -20.80
N TRP A 41 -32.69 -10.65 -19.47
CA TRP A 41 -33.01 -11.78 -18.59
C TRP A 41 -34.49 -12.11 -18.54
N ALA A 42 -35.38 -11.11 -18.52
CA ALA A 42 -36.81 -11.36 -18.59
C ALA A 42 -37.17 -12.14 -19.87
N GLY A 43 -36.59 -11.75 -21.02
CA GLY A 43 -36.72 -12.46 -22.29
C GLY A 43 -36.15 -13.89 -22.24
N ALA A 44 -34.93 -14.07 -21.74
CA ALA A 44 -34.30 -15.39 -21.62
C ALA A 44 -35.07 -16.33 -20.69
N ARG A 45 -35.60 -15.82 -19.57
CA ARG A 45 -36.41 -16.61 -18.61
C ARG A 45 -37.74 -17.02 -19.21
N LEU A 46 -38.38 -16.14 -19.99
CA LEU A 46 -39.62 -16.46 -20.71
C LEU A 46 -39.39 -17.55 -21.76
N ALA A 47 -38.26 -17.51 -22.48
CA ALA A 47 -37.89 -18.52 -23.47
C ALA A 47 -37.54 -19.89 -22.84
N LEU A 48 -36.86 -19.89 -21.69
CA LEU A 48 -36.39 -21.11 -21.02
C LEU A 48 -37.43 -21.77 -20.10
N ARG A 49 -38.59 -21.14 -19.90
CA ARG A 49 -39.66 -21.63 -19.01
C ARG A 49 -40.23 -22.99 -19.43
N SER A 50 -40.09 -23.41 -20.70
CA SER A 50 -40.64 -24.67 -21.19
C SER A 50 -39.67 -25.85 -21.19
N GLU A 51 -38.35 -25.65 -21.04
CA GLU A 51 -37.38 -26.71 -21.36
C GLU A 51 -36.61 -27.32 -20.18
N SER A 52 -36.19 -26.55 -19.16
CA SER A 52 -35.69 -27.16 -17.90
C SER A 52 -35.45 -26.16 -16.74
N PRO A 53 -35.73 -26.55 -15.48
CA PRO A 53 -35.54 -25.70 -14.30
C PRO A 53 -34.07 -25.42 -13.95
N LEU A 54 -33.16 -26.34 -14.27
CA LEU A 54 -31.72 -26.18 -14.00
C LEU A 54 -31.07 -25.12 -14.90
N LEU A 55 -31.46 -25.05 -16.18
CA LEU A 55 -31.00 -24.00 -17.09
C LEU A 55 -31.52 -22.63 -16.65
N ALA A 56 -32.79 -22.55 -16.23
CA ALA A 56 -33.35 -21.31 -15.69
C ALA A 56 -32.61 -20.83 -14.42
N GLN A 57 -32.21 -21.73 -13.52
CA GLN A 57 -31.41 -21.39 -12.34
C GLN A 57 -30.01 -20.89 -12.71
N ARG A 58 -29.33 -21.55 -13.66
CA ARG A 58 -28.02 -21.08 -14.17
C ARG A 58 -28.12 -19.71 -14.83
N CYS A 59 -29.14 -19.49 -15.65
CA CYS A 59 -29.39 -18.18 -16.28
C CYS A 59 -29.70 -17.08 -15.25
N HIS A 60 -30.42 -17.40 -14.17
CA HIS A 60 -30.64 -16.45 -13.08
C HIS A 60 -29.34 -16.10 -12.34
N VAL A 61 -28.50 -17.09 -12.02
CA VAL A 61 -27.21 -16.84 -11.37
C VAL A 61 -26.29 -16.02 -12.29
N LEU A 62 -26.23 -16.36 -13.58
CA LEU A 62 -25.46 -15.60 -14.57
C LEU A 62 -25.96 -14.16 -14.67
N TRP A 63 -27.27 -13.93 -14.79
CA TRP A 63 -27.84 -12.59 -14.82
C TRP A 63 -27.56 -11.79 -13.55
N LEU A 64 -27.78 -12.39 -12.37
CA LEU A 64 -27.49 -11.72 -11.12
C LEU A 64 -26.01 -11.35 -11.04
N SER A 65 -25.11 -12.24 -11.50
CA SER A 65 -23.68 -11.98 -11.53
C SER A 65 -23.28 -10.87 -12.51
N THR A 66 -23.89 -10.80 -13.71
CA THR A 66 -23.60 -9.75 -14.69
C THR A 66 -24.19 -8.42 -14.27
N LEU A 67 -25.39 -8.41 -13.68
CA LEU A 67 -26.00 -7.22 -13.10
C LEU A 67 -25.14 -6.66 -11.96
N LEU A 68 -24.72 -7.50 -11.02
CA LEU A 68 -23.84 -7.10 -9.92
C LEU A 68 -22.49 -6.57 -10.44
N LEU A 69 -21.93 -7.20 -11.47
CA LEU A 69 -20.70 -6.75 -12.12
C LEU A 69 -20.89 -5.38 -12.78
N ALA A 70 -21.99 -5.17 -13.51
CA ALA A 70 -22.29 -3.88 -14.14
C ALA A 70 -22.51 -2.76 -13.11
N VAL A 71 -23.36 -3.00 -12.11
CA VAL A 71 -23.67 -2.02 -11.05
C VAL A 71 -22.42 -1.67 -10.24
N SER A 72 -21.63 -2.68 -9.84
CA SER A 72 -20.38 -2.42 -9.12
C SER A 72 -19.35 -1.69 -9.97
N SER A 73 -19.23 -1.99 -11.27
CA SER A 73 -18.35 -1.23 -12.16
C SER A 73 -18.75 0.24 -12.25
N GLY A 74 -20.05 0.51 -12.30
CA GLY A 74 -20.58 1.86 -12.31
C GLY A 74 -20.30 2.65 -11.05
N LEU A 75 -20.60 2.06 -9.89
CA LEU A 75 -20.39 2.69 -8.59
C LEU A 75 -18.91 2.99 -8.32
N PHE A 76 -18.02 2.05 -8.64
CA PHE A 76 -16.59 2.24 -8.44
C PHE A 76 -15.95 3.15 -9.49
N ALA A 77 -16.45 3.17 -10.72
CA ALA A 77 -16.07 4.18 -11.70
C ALA A 77 -16.46 5.59 -11.20
N PHE A 78 -17.69 5.76 -10.69
CA PHE A 78 -18.11 7.02 -10.09
C PHE A 78 -17.20 7.42 -8.91
N ARG A 79 -16.95 6.49 -7.97
CA ARG A 79 -16.09 6.76 -6.81
C ARG A 79 -14.66 7.09 -7.20
N ALA A 80 -14.09 6.38 -8.17
CA ALA A 80 -12.75 6.66 -8.68
C ALA A 80 -12.67 8.02 -9.40
N ALA A 81 -13.72 8.39 -10.14
CA ALA A 81 -13.82 9.69 -10.79
C ALA A 81 -13.93 10.83 -9.77
N ASP A 82 -14.72 10.64 -8.71
CA ASP A 82 -14.88 11.59 -7.60
C ASP A 82 -13.56 11.79 -6.84
N ASP A 83 -12.87 10.70 -6.48
CA ASP A 83 -11.56 10.79 -5.82
C ASP A 83 -10.48 11.40 -6.74
N ALA A 84 -10.50 11.10 -8.05
CA ALA A 84 -9.61 11.73 -9.01
C ALA A 84 -9.91 13.24 -9.17
N ALA A 85 -11.18 13.63 -9.20
CA ALA A 85 -11.59 15.04 -9.25
C ALA A 85 -11.19 15.78 -7.98
N ALA A 86 -11.36 15.17 -6.80
CA ALA A 86 -10.88 15.70 -5.53
C ALA A 86 -9.34 15.86 -5.53
N GLY A 87 -8.60 14.89 -6.07
CA GLY A 87 -7.15 14.96 -6.22
C GLY A 87 -6.67 16.05 -7.19
N LEU A 88 -7.39 16.26 -8.30
CA LEU A 88 -7.09 17.29 -9.30
C LEU A 88 -7.43 18.70 -8.79
N SER A 89 -8.57 18.88 -8.13
CA SER A 89 -8.99 20.17 -7.56
C SER A 89 -8.13 20.62 -6.38
N SER A 90 -7.51 19.68 -5.67
CA SER A 90 -6.54 19.95 -4.62
C SER A 90 -5.12 20.19 -5.13
N ARG A 91 -4.86 20.07 -6.44
CA ARG A 91 -3.55 20.47 -7.00
C ARG A 91 -3.33 21.97 -6.82
N LEU A 92 -2.06 22.34 -6.66
CA LEU A 92 -1.66 23.74 -6.65
C LEU A 92 -2.21 24.46 -7.89
N SER A 93 -2.78 25.66 -7.74
CA SER A 93 -3.28 26.41 -8.91
C SER A 93 -2.15 26.83 -9.84
N ALA A 94 -2.39 26.84 -11.15
CA ALA A 94 -1.38 27.23 -12.14
C ALA A 94 -0.88 28.67 -11.94
N ALA A 95 -1.71 29.55 -11.37
CA ALA A 95 -1.33 30.92 -11.04
C ALA A 95 -0.23 30.98 -9.95
N MET A 96 -0.17 29.99 -9.07
CA MET A 96 0.80 29.91 -7.96
C MET A 96 2.05 29.09 -8.31
N ASP A 97 2.08 28.46 -9.49
CA ASP A 97 3.22 27.66 -9.91
C ASP A 97 4.48 28.52 -10.07
N GLY A 98 5.56 28.10 -9.41
CA GLY A 98 6.84 28.81 -9.40
C GLY A 98 6.89 30.07 -8.54
N ARG A 99 5.82 30.45 -7.83
CA ARG A 99 5.79 31.62 -6.94
C ARG A 99 6.46 31.33 -5.61
N SER A 100 6.90 32.40 -4.95
CA SER A 100 7.45 32.36 -3.60
C SER A 100 6.39 32.80 -2.61
N VAL A 101 6.22 32.03 -1.55
CA VAL A 101 5.23 32.28 -0.50
C VAL A 101 5.85 31.97 0.86
N TRP A 102 5.34 32.64 1.88
CA TRP A 102 5.68 32.31 3.25
C TRP A 102 4.79 31.16 3.73
N LEU A 103 5.40 30.09 4.23
CA LEU A 103 4.71 28.90 4.67
C LEU A 103 5.01 28.64 6.14
N GLU A 104 3.97 28.19 6.82
CA GLU A 104 4.05 27.53 8.10
C GLU A 104 3.74 26.05 7.91
N VAL A 105 4.74 25.21 8.14
CA VAL A 105 4.65 23.77 7.87
C VAL A 105 5.01 22.96 9.09
N VAL A 106 4.40 21.78 9.19
CA VAL A 106 4.77 20.74 10.15
C VAL A 106 5.50 19.64 9.40
N VAL A 107 6.66 19.25 9.91
CA VAL A 107 7.44 18.12 9.37
C VAL A 107 6.67 16.82 9.66
N ARG A 108 6.29 16.11 8.60
CA ARG A 108 5.65 14.79 8.64
C ARG A 108 6.60 13.73 8.10
N ASP A 109 6.40 12.49 8.54
CA ASP A 109 7.28 11.35 8.20
C ASP A 109 8.77 11.62 8.52
N LEU A 110 9.64 10.70 8.16
CA LEU A 110 11.08 10.76 8.46
C LEU A 110 11.80 11.73 7.51
N PRO A 111 12.35 12.86 8.00
CA PRO A 111 13.15 13.77 7.19
C PRO A 111 14.46 13.09 6.77
N THR A 112 14.95 13.42 5.58
CA THR A 112 16.14 12.76 5.01
C THR A 112 17.16 13.76 4.54
N LEU A 113 18.40 13.58 5.01
CA LEU A 113 19.51 14.42 4.60
C LEU A 113 20.11 13.84 3.32
N GLN A 114 19.97 14.57 2.21
CA GLN A 114 20.67 14.31 0.97
C GLN A 114 21.93 15.17 0.89
N GLU A 115 22.84 14.86 -0.04
CA GLU A 115 24.07 15.66 -0.27
C GLU A 115 23.77 17.17 -0.44
N ARG A 116 22.61 17.50 -1.02
CA ARG A 116 22.20 18.86 -1.35
C ARG A 116 21.30 19.52 -0.29
N GLY A 117 20.89 18.82 0.77
CA GLY A 117 20.02 19.37 1.82
C GLY A 117 18.96 18.39 2.34
N TRP A 118 18.06 18.88 3.20
CA TRP A 118 16.98 18.08 3.79
C TRP A 118 15.81 17.91 2.81
N ARG A 119 15.25 16.71 2.73
CA ARG A 119 13.98 16.42 2.07
C ARG A 119 13.01 15.83 3.08
N PHE A 120 11.82 16.40 3.14
CA PHE A 120 10.80 15.99 4.11
C PHE A 120 9.39 16.23 3.58
N GLU A 121 8.42 15.53 4.16
CA GLU A 121 7.01 15.75 3.87
C GLU A 121 6.50 16.89 4.76
N ALA A 122 5.76 17.81 4.16
CA ALA A 122 5.27 18.99 4.85
C ALA A 122 3.75 19.03 4.84
N GLU A 123 3.17 19.22 6.02
CA GLU A 123 1.78 19.60 6.15
C GLU A 123 1.67 21.11 6.36
N VAL A 124 1.03 21.81 5.42
CA VAL A 124 0.83 23.26 5.46
C VAL A 124 -0.27 23.58 6.46
N ARG A 125 0.08 24.36 7.48
CA ARG A 125 -0.87 24.93 8.46
C ARG A 125 -1.34 26.31 8.03
N LEU A 126 -0.41 27.13 7.55
CA LEU A 126 -0.68 28.49 7.09
C LEU A 126 0.17 28.82 5.87
N ALA A 127 -0.42 29.54 4.93
CA ALA A 127 0.29 30.05 3.76
C ALA A 127 -0.06 31.51 3.54
N ARG A 128 0.94 32.34 3.27
CA ARG A 128 0.79 33.78 3.04
C ARG A 128 1.64 34.23 1.85
N VAL A 129 1.24 35.29 1.17
CA VAL A 129 2.05 35.89 0.08
C VAL A 129 3.40 36.38 0.61
N ALA A 130 3.38 36.95 1.81
CA ALA A 130 4.52 37.49 2.55
C ALA A 130 4.27 37.25 4.05
N PRO A 131 5.26 37.42 4.95
CA PRO A 131 5.09 37.18 6.39
C PRO A 131 3.84 37.87 6.98
N ASP A 132 3.57 39.11 6.58
CA ASP A 132 2.38 39.90 7.00
C ASP A 132 1.31 40.03 5.91
N GLY A 133 1.41 39.22 4.85
CA GLY A 133 0.48 39.26 3.71
C GLY A 133 -0.84 38.52 3.97
N PRO A 134 -1.81 38.63 3.04
CA PRO A 134 -3.07 37.89 3.14
C PRO A 134 -2.83 36.38 3.09
N VAL A 135 -3.68 35.64 3.83
CA VAL A 135 -3.67 34.18 3.85
C VAL A 135 -4.15 33.65 2.50
N ILE A 136 -3.40 32.71 1.94
CA ILE A 136 -3.72 32.03 0.69
C ILE A 136 -4.11 30.59 1.00
N SER A 137 -5.08 30.05 0.27
CA SER A 137 -5.36 28.62 0.29
C SER A 137 -4.30 27.87 -0.52
N LEU A 138 -3.56 26.98 0.15
CA LEU A 138 -2.64 26.05 -0.48
C LEU A 138 -3.06 24.62 -0.16
N PRO A 139 -2.65 23.64 -0.99
CA PRO A 139 -2.88 22.25 -0.68
C PRO A 139 -2.22 21.87 0.65
N LYS A 140 -2.88 21.02 1.43
CA LYS A 140 -2.44 20.69 2.80
C LYS A 140 -1.14 19.90 2.85
N ARG A 141 -0.85 19.06 1.86
CA ARG A 141 0.30 18.14 1.87
C ARG A 141 1.14 18.31 0.63
N GLY A 142 2.45 18.34 0.82
CA GLY A 142 3.43 18.43 -0.25
C GLY A 142 4.81 18.00 0.20
N LEU A 143 5.69 17.90 -0.78
CA LEU A 143 7.06 17.49 -0.56
C LEU A 143 7.97 18.73 -0.54
N MET A 144 8.80 18.84 0.49
CA MET A 144 9.70 19.97 0.67
C MET A 144 11.16 19.57 0.53
N PHE A 145 11.93 20.47 -0.07
CA PHE A 145 13.37 20.40 -0.15
C PHE A 145 13.97 21.66 0.49
N TRP A 146 14.79 21.48 1.52
CA TRP A 146 15.54 22.54 2.16
C TRP A 146 17.01 22.42 1.74
N PRO A 147 17.45 23.23 0.76
CA PRO A 147 18.80 23.15 0.22
C PRO A 147 19.83 23.58 1.27
N LYS A 148 21.01 22.96 1.22
CA LYS A 148 22.21 23.43 1.94
C LYS A 148 22.57 24.81 1.40
N GLY A 149 22.29 25.87 2.17
CA GLY A 149 22.63 27.24 1.79
C GLY A 149 24.13 27.49 1.94
N VAL A 150 24.69 28.35 1.09
CA VAL A 150 26.10 28.79 1.20
C VAL A 150 26.30 29.70 2.42
N MET A 151 25.26 30.41 2.85
CA MET A 151 25.31 31.38 3.96
C MET A 151 24.43 30.99 5.17
N GLN A 152 23.82 29.80 5.15
CA GLN A 152 22.88 29.39 6.17
C GLN A 152 23.15 27.92 6.52
N GLU A 153 23.49 27.69 7.78
CA GLU A 153 23.66 26.34 8.31
C GLU A 153 22.33 25.60 8.22
N LEU A 154 22.40 24.34 7.77
CA LEU A 154 21.25 23.45 7.83
C LEU A 154 20.90 23.23 9.31
N PRO A 155 19.61 23.08 9.65
CA PRO A 155 19.26 22.57 10.97
C PRO A 155 20.01 21.27 11.20
N GLU A 156 20.75 21.17 12.32
CA GLU A 156 21.53 19.98 12.66
C GLU A 156 20.63 18.74 12.73
N ASN A 157 19.45 18.89 13.34
CA ASN A 157 18.43 17.84 13.43
C ASN A 157 17.04 18.38 13.05
N LEU A 158 16.54 17.95 11.90
CA LEU A 158 15.14 18.07 11.54
C LEU A 158 14.42 16.83 12.04
N SER A 159 13.35 17.00 12.83
CA SER A 159 12.60 15.86 13.41
C SER A 159 11.10 15.96 13.12
N PRO A 160 10.38 14.83 13.03
CA PRO A 160 8.93 14.82 12.83
C PRO A 160 8.19 15.57 13.94
N GLY A 161 7.20 16.37 13.54
CA GLY A 161 6.38 17.19 14.44
C GLY A 161 6.91 18.60 14.68
N GLN A 162 8.12 18.93 14.22
CA GLN A 162 8.61 20.31 14.26
C GLN A 162 7.78 21.21 13.33
N ARG A 163 7.35 22.36 13.85
CA ARG A 163 6.63 23.39 13.11
C ARG A 163 7.59 24.51 12.72
N TRP A 164 7.75 24.73 11.42
CA TRP A 164 8.69 25.68 10.85
C TRP A 164 7.99 26.75 10.02
N GLY A 165 8.42 28.00 10.16
CA GLY A 165 8.00 29.13 9.33
C GLY A 165 9.15 29.59 8.43
N PHE A 166 8.97 29.56 7.11
CA PHE A 166 9.98 30.03 6.16
C PHE A 166 9.37 30.42 4.80
N GLU A 167 10.15 31.15 4.00
CA GLU A 167 9.79 31.41 2.60
C GLU A 167 10.19 30.23 1.70
N ALA A 168 9.26 29.75 0.89
CA ALA A 168 9.50 28.67 -0.05
C ALA A 168 8.98 29.00 -1.45
N ARG A 169 9.71 28.53 -2.46
CA ARG A 169 9.25 28.52 -3.84
C ARG A 169 8.46 27.24 -4.10
N ILE A 170 7.18 27.37 -4.39
CA ILE A 170 6.29 26.23 -4.61
C ILE A 170 6.12 26.01 -6.11
N ARG A 171 6.05 24.73 -6.50
CA ARG A 171 5.77 24.29 -7.85
C ARG A 171 4.71 23.20 -7.88
N GLN A 172 4.00 23.11 -8.99
CA GLN A 172 3.15 21.96 -9.28
C GLN A 172 4.00 20.70 -9.47
N PRO A 173 3.52 19.52 -9.01
CA PRO A 173 4.10 18.24 -9.35
C PRO A 173 3.99 18.03 -10.86
N HIS A 174 5.11 18.07 -11.57
CA HIS A 174 5.16 17.75 -12.99
C HIS A 174 6.15 16.60 -13.19
N GLY A 175 5.67 15.52 -13.82
CA GLY A 175 6.50 14.40 -14.26
C GLY A 175 6.86 14.55 -15.73
N THR A 176 8.08 14.18 -16.12
CA THR A 176 8.36 13.89 -17.53
C THR A 176 7.80 12.50 -17.84
N LEU A 177 6.86 12.41 -18.79
CA LEU A 177 6.32 11.13 -19.25
C LEU A 177 7.36 10.40 -20.11
N ASN A 178 8.34 9.80 -19.47
CA ASN A 178 9.31 8.93 -20.11
C ASN A 178 8.90 7.48 -19.84
N PRO A 179 8.59 6.68 -20.88
CA PRO A 179 8.17 5.29 -20.72
C PRO A 179 9.13 4.41 -19.89
N GLN A 180 10.40 4.80 -19.80
CA GLN A 180 11.44 4.08 -19.05
C GLN A 180 11.75 4.69 -17.68
N ALA A 181 11.20 5.87 -17.37
CA ALA A 181 11.44 6.55 -16.10
C ALA A 181 10.31 6.31 -15.11
N PHE A 182 10.64 6.47 -13.83
CA PHE A 182 9.64 6.46 -12.76
C PHE A 182 8.64 7.60 -12.95
N ASP A 183 7.35 7.27 -12.96
CA ASP A 183 6.27 8.25 -13.01
C ASP A 183 6.12 8.94 -11.65
N ALA A 184 6.87 10.02 -11.47
CA ALA A 184 6.86 10.81 -10.26
C ALA A 184 5.52 11.51 -10.02
N GLU A 185 4.78 11.86 -11.06
CA GLU A 185 3.49 12.54 -10.93
C GLU A 185 2.42 11.57 -10.42
N ALA A 186 2.34 10.38 -11.01
CA ALA A 186 1.44 9.32 -10.53
C ALA A 186 1.77 8.93 -9.09
N TRP A 187 3.05 8.81 -8.75
CA TRP A 187 3.48 8.51 -7.38
C TRP A 187 3.10 9.61 -6.39
N MET A 188 3.35 10.89 -6.72
CA MET A 188 2.97 12.01 -5.85
C MET A 188 1.45 12.08 -5.67
N MET A 189 0.68 11.80 -6.72
CA MET A 189 -0.77 11.71 -6.63
C MET A 189 -1.22 10.55 -5.74
N GLU A 190 -0.57 9.38 -5.83
CA GLU A 190 -0.84 8.22 -4.97
C GLU A 190 -0.57 8.52 -3.49
N GLN A 191 0.49 9.29 -3.19
CA GLN A 191 0.82 9.71 -1.82
C GLN A 191 -0.03 10.90 -1.33
N GLY A 192 -0.81 11.54 -2.20
CA GLY A 192 -1.56 12.76 -1.86
C GLY A 192 -0.67 14.00 -1.70
N PHE A 193 0.46 14.05 -2.39
CA PHE A 193 1.30 15.25 -2.49
C PHE A 193 0.84 16.10 -3.66
N HIS A 194 0.42 17.33 -3.36
CA HIS A 194 -0.20 18.21 -4.34
C HIS A 194 0.71 19.38 -4.76
N PHE A 195 1.88 19.51 -4.15
CA PHE A 195 2.91 20.49 -4.49
C PHE A 195 4.31 19.99 -4.12
N VAL A 196 5.31 20.57 -4.78
CA VAL A 196 6.72 20.46 -4.41
C VAL A 196 7.22 21.85 -4.04
N GLY A 197 7.88 22.00 -2.91
CA GLY A 197 8.45 23.28 -2.50
C GLY A 197 9.94 23.21 -2.24
N SER A 198 10.64 24.29 -2.56
CA SER A 198 12.04 24.48 -2.18
C SER A 198 12.14 25.66 -1.22
N VAL A 199 12.69 25.44 -0.02
CA VAL A 199 12.97 26.51 0.93
C VAL A 199 13.97 27.48 0.31
N LYS A 200 13.69 28.78 0.37
CA LYS A 200 14.65 29.79 -0.06
C LYS A 200 15.71 29.96 1.01
N THR A 201 16.97 29.82 0.61
CA THR A 201 18.13 30.14 1.44
C THR A 201 18.90 31.29 0.79
N GLY A 202 19.29 32.29 1.58
CA GLY A 202 20.04 33.44 1.08
C GLY A 202 19.81 34.73 1.87
N LYS A 203 20.62 35.75 1.59
CA LYS A 203 20.68 37.02 2.32
C LYS A 203 19.36 37.80 2.37
N TYR A 204 18.48 37.61 1.38
CA TYR A 204 17.20 38.30 1.27
C TYR A 204 15.99 37.39 1.59
N ALA A 205 16.22 36.13 1.95
CA ALA A 205 15.17 35.23 2.37
C ALA A 205 14.88 35.45 3.85
N SER A 206 13.60 35.34 4.25
CA SER A 206 13.26 35.28 5.67
C SER A 206 13.97 34.11 6.33
N GLN A 207 14.59 34.33 7.49
CA GLN A 207 15.24 33.25 8.23
C GLN A 207 14.17 32.22 8.63
N PRO A 208 14.42 30.91 8.45
CA PRO A 208 13.56 29.87 8.97
C PRO A 208 13.55 29.92 10.49
N HIS A 209 12.37 29.96 11.08
CA HIS A 209 12.21 29.92 12.54
C HIS A 209 11.39 28.71 12.96
N LEU A 210 11.82 28.06 14.04
CA LEU A 210 11.06 27.01 14.69
C LEU A 210 9.95 27.67 15.53
N LEU A 211 8.70 27.37 15.18
CA LEU A 211 7.51 27.93 15.82
C LEU A 211 6.98 27.03 16.94
N GLY A 212 7.37 25.76 16.96
CA GLY A 212 7.06 24.83 18.05
C GLY A 212 7.09 23.37 17.63
N MET A 213 6.47 22.53 18.47
CA MET A 213 6.27 21.10 18.22
C MET A 213 4.77 20.81 18.25
N GLU A 214 4.26 20.16 17.20
CA GLU A 214 2.93 19.57 17.22
C GLU A 214 2.99 18.12 17.70
N THR A 215 1.97 17.70 18.43
CA THR A 215 1.82 16.33 18.89
C THR A 215 0.47 15.79 18.46
N ASP A 216 0.51 14.75 17.63
CA ASP A 216 -0.62 13.98 17.16
C ASP A 216 -0.24 12.49 17.24
N LEU A 217 -1.21 11.57 17.29
CA LEU A 217 -0.94 10.12 17.32
C LEU A 217 -0.06 9.70 16.15
N GLY A 218 -0.31 10.22 14.94
CA GLY A 218 0.55 9.98 13.78
C GLY A 218 1.98 10.51 13.97
N LEU A 219 2.13 11.73 14.50
CA LEU A 219 3.45 12.32 14.78
C LEU A 219 4.22 11.57 15.85
N ARG A 220 3.53 11.02 16.87
CA ARG A 220 4.16 10.18 17.90
C ARG A 220 4.72 8.88 17.31
N ILE A 221 4.02 8.31 16.34
CA ILE A 221 4.51 7.14 15.60
C ILE A 221 5.74 7.55 14.79
N ASP A 222 5.69 8.65 14.06
CA ASP A 222 6.84 9.14 13.27
C ASP A 222 8.05 9.48 14.14
N GLN A 223 7.85 10.07 15.32
CA GLN A 223 8.91 10.32 16.30
C GLN A 223 9.50 9.05 16.88
N MET A 224 8.67 8.03 17.15
CA MET A 224 9.15 6.72 17.56
C MET A 224 10.00 6.08 16.45
N ARG A 225 9.53 6.15 15.21
CA ARG A 225 10.24 5.68 14.01
C ARG A 225 11.59 6.39 13.86
N ASP A 226 11.63 7.70 14.06
CA ASP A 226 12.85 8.52 13.96
C ASP A 226 13.86 8.13 15.04
N ARG A 227 13.38 7.93 16.27
CA ARG A 227 14.21 7.46 17.38
C ARG A 227 14.80 6.06 17.14
N ILE A 228 14.02 5.14 16.54
CA ILE A 228 14.54 3.82 16.16
C ILE A 228 15.63 3.97 15.11
N ARG A 229 15.45 4.84 14.11
CA ARG A 229 16.45 5.12 13.08
C ARG A 229 17.74 5.70 13.68
N GLU A 230 17.63 6.66 14.59
CA GLU A 230 18.78 7.23 15.31
C GLU A 230 19.53 6.17 16.13
N LEU A 231 18.79 5.28 16.81
CA LEU A 231 19.40 4.17 17.55
C LEU A 231 20.15 3.21 16.62
N ILE A 232 19.59 2.88 15.46
CA ILE A 232 20.28 2.04 14.45
C ILE A 232 21.55 2.74 13.95
N GLY A 233 21.46 4.04 13.65
CA GLY A 233 22.61 4.82 13.19
C GLY A 233 23.72 4.96 14.24
N ALA A 234 23.35 5.06 15.52
CA ALA A 234 24.33 5.15 16.61
C ALA A 234 25.08 3.83 16.85
N HIS A 235 24.44 2.68 16.58
CA HIS A 235 25.01 1.35 16.87
C HIS A 235 25.64 0.66 15.65
N SER A 236 25.53 1.23 14.46
CA SER A 236 26.06 0.64 13.22
C SER A 236 26.85 1.66 12.42
N GLN A 237 28.14 1.40 12.24
CA GLN A 237 29.06 2.21 11.42
C GLN A 237 29.08 1.77 9.94
N SER A 238 28.24 0.81 9.56
CA SER A 238 28.26 0.18 8.22
C SER A 238 27.32 0.89 7.24
N SER A 239 27.62 0.79 5.94
CA SER A 239 26.67 1.14 4.86
C SER A 239 25.31 0.42 4.98
N ALA A 240 25.23 -0.66 5.76
CA ALA A 240 24.02 -1.41 6.02
C ALA A 240 22.97 -0.68 6.88
N VAL A 241 23.28 0.49 7.48
CA VAL A 241 22.30 1.30 8.25
C VAL A 241 21.06 1.61 7.41
N GLY A 242 21.23 1.96 6.14
CA GLY A 242 20.11 2.27 5.25
C GLY A 242 19.23 1.04 4.98
N VAL A 243 19.85 -0.12 4.79
CA VAL A 243 19.13 -1.39 4.58
C VAL A 243 18.38 -1.81 5.86
N LEU A 244 19.01 -1.71 7.03
CA LEU A 244 18.37 -2.04 8.31
C LEU A 244 17.21 -1.10 8.62
N SER A 245 17.40 0.21 8.40
CA SER A 245 16.33 1.20 8.59
C SER A 245 15.15 0.96 7.64
N ALA A 246 15.43 0.55 6.41
CA ALA A 246 14.41 0.16 5.45
C ALA A 246 13.61 -1.08 5.89
N LEU A 247 14.28 -2.09 6.45
CA LEU A 247 13.64 -3.33 6.90
C LEU A 247 12.83 -3.17 8.20
N VAL A 248 13.31 -2.36 9.15
CA VAL A 248 12.68 -2.21 10.47
C VAL A 248 11.58 -1.15 10.44
N VAL A 249 11.85 0.01 9.84
CA VAL A 249 11.00 1.23 9.94
C VAL A 249 10.42 1.65 8.58
N GLY A 250 10.86 1.00 7.49
CA GLY A 250 10.43 1.34 6.13
C GLY A 250 11.21 2.46 5.46
N ASP A 251 12.27 2.98 6.10
CA ASP A 251 13.05 4.08 5.56
C ASP A 251 14.06 3.62 4.51
N GLN A 252 13.61 3.56 3.26
CA GLN A 252 14.44 3.21 2.10
C GLN A 252 15.34 4.34 1.62
N ARG A 253 15.16 5.56 2.14
CA ARG A 253 15.75 6.77 1.56
C ARG A 253 17.25 6.90 1.85
N ALA A 254 17.74 6.16 2.85
CA ALA A 254 19.15 6.07 3.20
C ALA A 254 19.95 5.07 2.33
N ILE A 255 19.31 4.30 1.45
CA ILE A 255 19.98 3.31 0.56
C ILE A 255 20.62 4.03 -0.63
N GLY A 256 21.91 3.79 -0.86
CA GLY A 256 22.67 4.43 -1.92
C GLY A 256 22.29 3.97 -3.34
N VAL A 257 22.59 4.79 -4.36
CA VAL A 257 22.28 4.47 -5.77
C VAL A 257 22.98 3.19 -6.25
N ALA A 258 24.22 2.97 -5.80
CA ALA A 258 24.99 1.77 -6.13
C ALA A 258 24.37 0.49 -5.53
N GLU A 259 23.90 0.56 -4.28
CA GLU A 259 23.22 -0.54 -3.60
C GLU A 259 21.89 -0.88 -4.30
N TRP A 260 21.13 0.16 -4.67
CA TRP A 260 19.93 0.01 -5.48
C TRP A 260 20.20 -0.67 -6.83
N ALA A 261 21.35 -0.40 -7.47
CA ALA A 261 21.73 -1.07 -8.71
C ALA A 261 21.99 -2.57 -8.49
N VAL A 262 22.60 -2.95 -7.37
CA VAL A 262 22.79 -4.36 -6.99
C VAL A 262 21.44 -5.02 -6.78
N PHE A 263 20.54 -4.42 -5.98
CA PHE A 263 19.22 -4.99 -5.70
C PHE A 263 18.35 -5.18 -6.95
N ARG A 264 18.44 -4.26 -7.91
CA ARG A 264 17.76 -4.40 -9.21
C ARG A 264 18.33 -5.55 -10.01
N LYS A 265 19.65 -5.67 -10.09
CA LYS A 265 20.32 -6.76 -10.82
C LYS A 265 19.98 -8.13 -10.24
N THR A 266 19.94 -8.25 -8.91
CA THR A 266 19.64 -9.50 -8.21
C THR A 266 18.15 -9.76 -8.02
N GLY A 267 17.26 -8.84 -8.42
CA GLY A 267 15.80 -9.00 -8.33
C GLY A 267 15.22 -8.90 -6.92
N VAL A 268 16.02 -8.54 -5.91
CA VAL A 268 15.60 -8.42 -4.49
C VAL A 268 15.18 -7.00 -4.08
N SER A 269 15.08 -6.05 -5.01
CA SER A 269 14.58 -4.69 -4.72
C SER A 269 13.23 -4.66 -3.99
N HIS A 270 12.37 -5.65 -4.24
CA HIS A 270 11.07 -5.76 -3.60
C HIS A 270 11.12 -6.18 -2.12
N LEU A 271 12.26 -6.71 -1.64
CA LEU A 271 12.46 -7.03 -0.22
C LEU A 271 12.82 -5.79 0.61
N MET A 272 13.45 -4.80 -0.02
CA MET A 272 13.90 -3.55 0.63
C MET A 272 12.75 -2.59 0.88
N SER A 273 11.70 -2.67 0.07
CA SER A 273 10.42 -2.09 0.40
C SER A 273 9.68 -3.06 1.29
N ILE A 274 9.20 -2.61 2.46
CA ILE A 274 8.50 -3.44 3.46
C ILE A 274 7.55 -4.38 2.73
N SER A 275 8.01 -5.61 2.59
CA SER A 275 7.29 -6.56 1.78
C SER A 275 6.09 -7.02 2.59
N GLY A 276 4.99 -7.36 1.92
CA GLY A 276 3.83 -7.93 2.60
C GLY A 276 4.20 -9.17 3.45
N LEU A 277 5.31 -9.83 3.14
CA LEU A 277 5.86 -10.91 3.94
C LEU A 277 6.25 -10.48 5.36
N HIS A 278 6.89 -9.31 5.55
CA HIS A 278 7.24 -8.83 6.89
C HIS A 278 5.97 -8.59 7.74
N VAL A 279 4.96 -7.96 7.12
CA VAL A 279 3.67 -7.71 7.75
C VAL A 279 2.97 -9.02 8.13
N THR A 280 2.93 -10.00 7.22
CA THR A 280 2.28 -11.29 7.50
C THR A 280 3.07 -12.16 8.47
N MET A 281 4.39 -12.06 8.49
CA MET A 281 5.24 -12.75 9.47
C MET A 281 5.02 -12.21 10.87
N PHE A 282 5.01 -10.88 11.04
CA PHE A 282 4.71 -10.26 12.33
C PHE A 282 3.29 -10.58 12.78
N ALA A 283 2.32 -10.58 11.86
CA ALA A 283 0.95 -11.03 12.12
C ALA A 283 0.90 -12.50 12.57
N ALA A 284 1.64 -13.39 11.91
CA ALA A 284 1.70 -14.81 12.26
C ALA A 284 2.37 -15.04 13.63
N MET A 285 3.43 -14.28 13.94
CA MET A 285 4.08 -14.30 15.24
C MET A 285 3.12 -13.83 16.34
N ALA A 286 2.43 -12.70 16.13
CA ALA A 286 1.40 -12.21 17.06
C ALA A 286 0.28 -13.24 17.24
N ALA A 287 -0.18 -13.87 16.14
CA ALA A 287 -1.18 -14.94 16.19
C ALA A 287 -0.70 -16.15 17.01
N ALA A 288 0.57 -16.55 16.85
CA ALA A 288 1.17 -17.65 17.60
C ALA A 288 1.27 -17.35 19.09
N VAL A 289 1.70 -16.14 19.45
CA VAL A 289 1.72 -15.65 20.84
C VAL A 289 0.30 -15.63 21.42
N GLY A 290 -0.66 -15.05 20.70
CA GLY A 290 -2.07 -15.02 21.12
C GLY A 290 -2.65 -16.43 21.31
N ALA A 291 -2.35 -17.35 20.41
CA ALA A 291 -2.76 -18.75 20.52
C ALA A 291 -2.11 -19.45 21.72
N ALA A 292 -0.82 -19.21 21.98
CA ALA A 292 -0.09 -19.80 23.10
C ALA A 292 -0.63 -19.28 24.45
N LEU A 293 -0.83 -17.96 24.56
CA LEU A 293 -1.43 -17.33 25.74
C LEU A 293 -2.85 -17.85 25.99
N TRP A 294 -3.67 -17.97 24.95
CA TRP A 294 -5.03 -18.49 25.08
C TRP A 294 -5.05 -19.96 25.52
N ARG A 295 -4.16 -20.79 24.95
CA ARG A 295 -4.02 -22.20 25.36
C ARG A 295 -3.56 -22.31 26.81
N ALA A 296 -2.59 -21.51 27.24
CA ALA A 296 -2.14 -21.48 28.63
C ALA A 296 -3.30 -21.10 29.58
N LEU A 297 -4.10 -20.11 29.21
CA LEU A 297 -5.26 -19.68 29.99
C LEU A 297 -6.37 -20.75 30.06
N CYS A 298 -6.57 -21.51 28.99
CA CYS A 298 -7.52 -22.63 28.96
C CYS A 298 -7.05 -23.81 29.82
N LEU A 299 -5.74 -23.98 30.04
CA LEU A 299 -5.20 -24.99 30.98
C LEU A 299 -5.47 -24.60 32.43
N THR A 300 -5.52 -23.29 32.73
CA THR A 300 -5.79 -22.77 34.08
C THR A 300 -7.28 -22.62 34.36
N ARG A 301 -8.00 -23.75 34.55
CA ARG A 301 -9.37 -23.89 35.13
C ARG A 301 -10.53 -23.05 34.56
N LEU A 302 -10.29 -22.02 33.74
CA LEU A 302 -11.31 -21.29 33.03
C LEU A 302 -11.71 -22.13 31.82
N ALA A 303 -12.97 -22.56 31.80
CA ALA A 303 -13.66 -23.16 30.66
C ALA A 303 -13.75 -22.23 29.42
N ALA A 304 -12.90 -21.20 29.31
CA ALA A 304 -12.88 -20.20 28.24
C ALA A 304 -12.71 -20.82 26.85
N GLY A 305 -12.06 -21.97 26.74
CA GLY A 305 -11.92 -22.74 25.49
C GLY A 305 -13.25 -23.25 24.91
N LEU A 306 -14.33 -23.28 25.70
CA LEU A 306 -15.68 -23.63 25.23
C LEU A 306 -16.43 -22.43 24.61
N TRP A 307 -15.97 -21.20 24.86
CA TRP A 307 -16.67 -19.98 24.46
C TRP A 307 -16.08 -19.38 23.19
N ILE A 308 -14.74 -19.41 23.05
CA ILE A 308 -14.04 -18.81 21.91
C ILE A 308 -13.01 -19.79 21.35
N PRO A 309 -13.12 -20.15 20.06
CA PRO A 309 -12.11 -20.95 19.38
C PRO A 309 -10.73 -20.25 19.41
N VAL A 310 -9.66 -21.01 19.68
CA VAL A 310 -8.28 -20.48 19.69
C VAL A 310 -7.92 -19.81 18.36
N GLN A 311 -8.51 -20.25 17.26
CA GLN A 311 -8.31 -19.69 15.92
C GLN A 311 -8.84 -18.26 15.82
N SER A 312 -9.94 -17.94 16.52
CA SER A 312 -10.52 -16.59 16.53
C SER A 312 -9.65 -15.62 17.35
N VAL A 313 -9.11 -16.08 18.49
CA VAL A 313 -8.16 -15.29 19.29
C VAL A 313 -6.86 -15.06 18.52
N ALA A 314 -6.31 -16.12 17.92
CA ALA A 314 -5.12 -16.01 17.08
C ALA A 314 -5.33 -15.04 15.92
N ALA A 315 -6.50 -15.08 15.26
CA ALA A 315 -6.86 -14.13 14.21
C ALA A 315 -6.92 -12.69 14.75
N GLY A 316 -7.50 -12.45 15.92
CA GLY A 316 -7.52 -11.12 16.55
C GLY A 316 -6.11 -10.57 16.79
N PHE A 317 -5.21 -11.39 17.35
CA PHE A 317 -3.81 -11.00 17.52
C PHE A 317 -3.09 -10.80 16.19
N ALA A 318 -3.41 -11.58 15.16
CA ALA A 318 -2.85 -11.39 13.81
C ALA A 318 -3.21 -10.01 13.24
N ILE A 319 -4.45 -9.57 13.43
CA ILE A 319 -4.93 -8.25 12.99
C ILE A 319 -4.17 -7.15 13.72
N VAL A 320 -4.09 -7.24 15.05
CA VAL A 320 -3.35 -6.27 15.87
C VAL A 320 -1.88 -6.22 15.47
N GLY A 321 -1.24 -7.37 15.25
CA GLY A 321 0.14 -7.45 14.78
C GLY A 321 0.32 -6.81 13.40
N ALA A 322 -0.53 -7.13 12.43
CA ALA A 322 -0.46 -6.60 11.08
C ALA A 322 -0.63 -5.07 11.04
N VAL A 323 -1.63 -4.54 11.77
CA VAL A 323 -1.89 -3.11 11.85
C VAL A 323 -0.76 -2.40 12.63
N GLY A 324 -0.31 -2.98 13.74
CA GLY A 324 0.78 -2.44 14.55
C GLY A 324 2.08 -2.32 13.75
N TYR A 325 2.45 -3.37 13.02
CA TYR A 325 3.63 -3.33 12.15
C TYR A 325 3.43 -2.39 10.96
N ALA A 326 2.24 -2.35 10.35
CA ALA A 326 1.95 -1.37 9.28
C ALA A 326 2.10 0.07 9.76
N LEU A 327 1.72 0.39 11.01
CA LEU A 327 1.95 1.72 11.61
C LEU A 327 3.45 1.99 11.82
N LEU A 328 4.20 1.01 12.35
CA LEU A 328 5.65 1.13 12.53
C LEU A 328 6.40 1.35 11.21
N ALA A 329 5.90 0.73 10.15
CA ALA A 329 6.33 0.86 8.77
C ALA A 329 6.02 2.23 8.12
N GLY A 330 5.46 3.19 8.86
CA GLY A 330 5.02 4.49 8.32
C GLY A 330 3.70 4.45 7.57
N PHE A 331 2.93 3.37 7.75
CA PHE A 331 1.65 3.15 7.09
C PHE A 331 1.74 3.32 5.57
N ALA A 332 2.83 2.84 4.97
CA ALA A 332 3.01 2.90 3.53
C ALA A 332 1.91 2.09 2.82
N ILE A 333 1.48 2.55 1.64
CA ILE A 333 0.38 1.94 0.87
C ILE A 333 0.54 0.40 0.70
N PRO A 334 1.73 -0.16 0.42
CA PRO A 334 1.92 -1.62 0.36
C PRO A 334 1.65 -2.35 1.68
N ALA A 335 2.07 -1.75 2.81
CA ALA A 335 1.85 -2.31 4.14
C ALA A 335 0.36 -2.23 4.53
N GLN A 336 -0.32 -1.12 4.19
CA GLN A 336 -1.76 -0.96 4.39
C GLN A 336 -2.55 -2.05 3.66
N ARG A 337 -2.23 -2.32 2.38
CA ARG A 337 -2.91 -3.37 1.61
C ARG A 337 -2.79 -4.73 2.30
N THR A 338 -1.59 -5.07 2.76
CA THR A 338 -1.37 -6.35 3.45
C THR A 338 -2.09 -6.40 4.79
N ALA A 339 -2.07 -5.32 5.57
CA ALA A 339 -2.81 -5.22 6.83
C ALA A 339 -4.33 -5.33 6.60
N LEU A 340 -4.87 -4.70 5.56
CA LEU A 340 -6.28 -4.83 5.17
C LEU A 340 -6.63 -6.27 4.76
N MET A 341 -5.78 -6.93 3.97
CA MET A 341 -5.97 -8.34 3.60
C MET A 341 -5.98 -9.25 4.83
N VAL A 342 -5.01 -9.09 5.74
CA VAL A 342 -4.96 -9.85 7.01
C VAL A 342 -6.19 -9.55 7.87
N THR A 343 -6.65 -8.30 7.89
CA THR A 343 -7.86 -7.88 8.62
C THR A 343 -9.11 -8.56 8.08
N VAL A 344 -9.32 -8.52 6.76
CA VAL A 344 -10.48 -9.17 6.12
C VAL A 344 -10.45 -10.68 6.34
N LEU A 345 -9.29 -11.31 6.17
CA LEU A 345 -9.15 -12.75 6.39
C LEU A 345 -9.34 -13.12 7.87
N GLY A 346 -8.78 -12.34 8.79
CA GLY A 346 -8.92 -12.53 10.24
C GLY A 346 -10.36 -12.37 10.70
N LEU A 347 -11.06 -11.32 10.24
CA LEU A 347 -12.48 -11.11 10.54
C LEU A 347 -13.35 -12.22 9.96
N ALA A 348 -13.10 -12.66 8.72
CA ALA A 348 -13.82 -13.80 8.13
C ALA A 348 -13.65 -15.07 8.97
N ARG A 349 -12.45 -15.29 9.56
CA ARG A 349 -12.19 -16.41 10.48
C ARG A 349 -12.88 -16.24 11.83
N ILE A 350 -12.87 -15.05 12.41
CA ILE A 350 -13.54 -14.75 13.70
C ILE A 350 -15.06 -14.95 13.57
N LEU A 351 -15.64 -14.47 12.47
CA LEU A 351 -17.08 -14.57 12.17
C LEU A 351 -17.52 -15.96 11.69
N GLY A 352 -16.58 -16.89 11.49
CA GLY A 352 -16.90 -18.25 11.03
C GLY A 352 -17.45 -18.32 9.61
N VAL A 353 -17.07 -17.37 8.75
CA VAL A 353 -17.56 -17.30 7.36
C VAL A 353 -17.06 -18.49 6.55
N GLN A 354 -17.97 -19.36 6.12
CA GLN A 354 -17.67 -20.53 5.27
C GLN A 354 -17.64 -20.15 3.78
N ALA A 355 -16.74 -19.23 3.42
CA ALA A 355 -16.54 -18.80 2.04
C ALA A 355 -15.27 -19.42 1.43
N SER A 356 -15.24 -19.56 0.11
CA SER A 356 -14.03 -20.00 -0.60
C SER A 356 -12.89 -18.99 -0.44
N SER A 357 -11.64 -19.45 -0.47
CA SER A 357 -10.43 -18.61 -0.34
C SER A 357 -10.45 -17.43 -1.32
N TYR A 358 -10.88 -17.67 -2.56
CA TYR A 358 -11.05 -16.65 -3.59
C TYR A 358 -12.16 -15.64 -3.29
N SER A 359 -13.22 -16.04 -2.58
CA SER A 359 -14.29 -15.11 -2.20
C SER A 359 -13.82 -14.14 -1.13
N VAL A 360 -13.01 -14.62 -0.18
CA VAL A 360 -12.36 -13.77 0.84
C VAL A 360 -11.32 -12.85 0.19
N LEU A 361 -10.55 -13.35 -0.79
CA LEU A 361 -9.62 -12.53 -1.57
C LEU A 361 -10.36 -11.43 -2.36
N ALA A 362 -11.50 -11.76 -2.98
CA ALA A 362 -12.34 -10.81 -3.68
C ALA A 362 -12.92 -9.75 -2.73
N LEU A 363 -13.30 -10.13 -1.52
CA LEU A 363 -13.73 -9.18 -0.49
C LEU A 363 -12.58 -8.27 -0.07
N ALA A 364 -11.38 -8.80 0.13
CA ALA A 364 -10.20 -8.01 0.44
C ALA A 364 -9.87 -7.00 -0.68
N MET A 365 -10.00 -7.42 -1.95
CA MET A 365 -9.84 -6.53 -3.10
C MET A 365 -10.87 -5.40 -3.08
N LEU A 366 -12.14 -5.71 -2.80
CA LEU A 366 -13.20 -4.72 -2.71
C LEU A 366 -12.90 -3.69 -1.61
N VAL A 367 -12.53 -4.14 -0.40
CA VAL A 367 -12.20 -3.27 0.74
C VAL A 367 -11.01 -2.37 0.41
N VAL A 368 -9.96 -2.89 -0.23
CA VAL A 368 -8.80 -2.10 -0.66
C VAL A 368 -9.20 -1.05 -1.69
N LEU A 369 -10.01 -1.39 -2.69
CA LEU A 369 -10.48 -0.44 -3.71
C LEU A 369 -11.43 0.63 -3.14
N MET A 370 -12.20 0.30 -2.10
CA MET A 370 -13.05 1.28 -1.40
C MET A 370 -12.22 2.26 -0.59
N ALA A 371 -11.14 1.79 0.07
CA ALA A 371 -10.25 2.65 0.83
C ALA A 371 -9.38 3.52 -0.08
N HIS A 372 -8.83 2.94 -1.16
CA HIS A 372 -7.91 3.61 -2.08
C HIS A 372 -8.17 3.17 -3.53
N PRO A 373 -9.03 3.89 -4.29
CA PRO A 373 -9.29 3.53 -5.68
C PRO A 373 -8.05 3.69 -6.57
N MET A 374 -7.16 4.63 -6.23
CA MET A 374 -5.90 4.81 -6.96
C MET A 374 -4.90 3.65 -6.79
N ALA A 375 -5.16 2.69 -5.89
CA ALA A 375 -4.28 1.54 -5.69
C ALA A 375 -4.06 0.69 -6.95
N VAL A 376 -4.98 0.73 -7.93
CA VAL A 376 -4.88 0.03 -9.22
C VAL A 376 -3.71 0.53 -10.08
N LEU A 377 -3.31 1.80 -9.92
CA LEU A 377 -2.14 2.35 -10.62
C LEU A 377 -0.83 1.77 -10.08
N SER A 378 -0.84 1.29 -8.83
CA SER A 378 0.35 0.72 -8.20
C SER A 378 0.61 -0.69 -8.73
N VAL A 379 1.82 -0.92 -9.23
CA VAL A 379 2.29 -2.25 -9.65
C VAL A 379 2.17 -3.27 -8.50
N GLY A 380 2.42 -2.82 -7.27
CA GLY A 380 2.36 -3.65 -6.07
C GLY A 380 0.97 -4.20 -5.74
N PHE A 381 -0.12 -3.52 -6.15
CA PHE A 381 -1.47 -4.05 -6.01
C PHE A 381 -1.63 -5.33 -6.82
N TRP A 382 -1.31 -5.28 -8.11
CA TRP A 382 -1.45 -6.42 -9.02
C TRP A 382 -0.57 -7.60 -8.62
N LEU A 383 0.70 -7.33 -8.31
CA LEU A 383 1.63 -8.36 -7.86
C LEU A 383 1.11 -9.06 -6.59
N SER A 384 0.55 -8.31 -5.64
CA SER A 384 0.05 -8.88 -4.38
C SER A 384 -1.16 -9.77 -4.59
N PHE A 385 -2.21 -9.28 -5.24
CA PHE A 385 -3.46 -10.03 -5.42
C PHE A 385 -3.26 -11.26 -6.30
N ILE A 386 -2.47 -11.15 -7.37
CA ILE A 386 -2.16 -12.28 -8.26
C ILE A 386 -1.29 -13.30 -7.52
N ALA A 387 -0.25 -12.87 -6.78
CA ALA A 387 0.58 -13.79 -6.01
C ALA A 387 -0.22 -14.56 -4.95
N VAL A 388 -1.09 -13.87 -4.19
CA VAL A 388 -1.96 -14.53 -3.20
C VAL A 388 -2.97 -15.47 -3.86
N GLY A 389 -3.51 -15.08 -5.03
CA GLY A 389 -4.37 -15.95 -5.84
C GLY A 389 -3.67 -17.25 -6.25
N PHE A 390 -2.44 -17.16 -6.75
CA PHE A 390 -1.61 -18.34 -7.05
C PHE A 390 -1.26 -19.16 -5.80
N LEU A 391 -0.99 -18.51 -4.67
CA LEU A 391 -0.74 -19.22 -3.41
C LEU A 391 -1.96 -20.04 -2.97
N PHE A 392 -3.19 -19.54 -3.19
CA PHE A 392 -4.40 -20.30 -2.90
C PHE A 392 -4.61 -21.49 -3.85
N THR A 393 -4.36 -21.34 -5.15
CA THR A 393 -4.45 -22.47 -6.10
C THR A 393 -3.44 -23.57 -5.73
N LEU A 394 -2.23 -23.18 -5.34
CA LEU A 394 -1.16 -24.09 -4.94
C LEU A 394 -1.39 -24.70 -3.55
N GLY A 395 -2.01 -23.97 -2.64
CA GLY A 395 -2.25 -24.39 -1.26
C GLY A 395 -3.42 -25.36 -1.09
N GLU A 396 -4.48 -25.24 -1.90
CA GLU A 396 -5.70 -26.06 -1.80
C GLU A 396 -5.48 -27.55 -2.14
N GLY A 397 -4.41 -27.90 -2.85
CA GLY A 397 -4.06 -29.30 -3.19
C GLY A 397 -3.15 -30.01 -2.17
N GLN A 398 -2.70 -29.34 -1.11
CA GLN A 398 -1.62 -29.86 -0.26
C GLN A 398 -2.15 -30.64 0.96
N THR A 399 -2.52 -31.90 0.73
CA THR A 399 -2.75 -32.86 1.81
C THR A 399 -1.42 -33.22 2.48
N THR A 400 -1.23 -32.79 3.72
CA THR A 400 -0.08 -33.20 4.54
C THR A 400 -0.09 -34.71 4.73
N ARG A 401 0.72 -35.47 3.97
CA ARG A 401 1.02 -36.87 4.28
C ARG A 401 1.80 -36.91 5.59
N ARG A 402 1.08 -37.16 6.69
CA ARG A 402 1.56 -37.04 8.07
C ARG A 402 2.52 -38.15 8.53
N HIS A 403 2.92 -39.09 7.66
CA HIS A 403 3.68 -40.30 8.02
C HIS A 403 5.03 -40.41 7.30
N ALA A 404 5.96 -39.49 7.57
CA ALA A 404 7.35 -39.66 7.14
C ALA A 404 8.35 -39.10 8.18
N GLY A 405 9.54 -39.70 8.27
CA GLY A 405 10.62 -39.34 9.20
C GLY A 405 11.18 -37.92 8.99
N TYR A 406 11.92 -37.40 9.96
CA TYR A 406 12.42 -36.01 10.02
C TYR A 406 13.12 -35.53 8.73
N LEU A 407 14.03 -36.35 8.18
CA LEU A 407 14.74 -36.06 6.92
C LEU A 407 13.81 -35.90 5.72
N ARG A 408 12.80 -36.78 5.60
CA ARG A 408 11.84 -36.75 4.50
C ARG A 408 10.87 -35.58 4.64
N ARG A 409 10.51 -35.18 5.86
CA ARG A 409 9.75 -33.93 6.12
C ARG A 409 10.54 -32.69 5.70
N CYS A 410 11.85 -32.66 5.95
CA CYS A 410 12.70 -31.54 5.56
C CYS A 410 12.83 -31.45 4.04
N LEU A 411 13.06 -32.58 3.36
CA LEU A 411 13.07 -32.66 1.90
C LEU A 411 11.72 -32.29 1.28
N ASP A 412 10.61 -32.79 1.83
CA ASP A 412 9.26 -32.44 1.36
C ASP A 412 8.97 -30.95 1.60
N SER A 413 9.45 -30.36 2.70
CA SER A 413 9.32 -28.91 2.96
C SER A 413 10.13 -28.09 1.96
N LEU A 414 11.36 -28.53 1.66
CA LEU A 414 12.24 -27.85 0.70
C LEU A 414 11.69 -27.95 -0.73
N GLN A 415 11.20 -29.12 -1.14
CA GLN A 415 10.53 -29.31 -2.42
C GLN A 415 9.26 -28.45 -2.54
N ARG A 416 8.47 -28.34 -1.47
CA ARG A 416 7.28 -27.47 -1.46
C ARG A 416 7.64 -25.99 -1.52
N ALA A 417 8.68 -25.56 -0.80
CA ALA A 417 9.18 -24.19 -0.87
C ALA A 417 9.71 -23.88 -2.28
N ALA A 418 10.49 -24.78 -2.87
CA ALA A 418 10.99 -24.64 -4.23
C ALA A 418 9.85 -24.60 -5.27
N TYR A 419 8.88 -25.52 -5.17
CA TYR A 419 7.73 -25.54 -6.09
C TYR A 419 6.90 -24.26 -5.99
N THR A 420 6.61 -23.81 -4.77
CA THR A 420 5.89 -22.55 -4.53
C THR A 420 6.67 -21.35 -5.10
N GLN A 421 7.98 -21.30 -4.87
CA GLN A 421 8.86 -20.25 -5.39
C GLN A 421 8.86 -20.21 -6.92
N TRP A 422 8.98 -21.37 -7.57
CA TRP A 422 8.96 -21.49 -9.04
C TRP A 422 7.58 -21.13 -9.62
N ALA A 423 6.50 -21.60 -8.99
CA ALA A 423 5.14 -21.32 -9.44
C ALA A 423 4.80 -19.82 -9.34
N ILE A 424 5.21 -19.15 -8.26
CA ILE A 424 5.06 -17.69 -8.14
C ILE A 424 5.93 -16.96 -9.15
N THR A 425 7.18 -17.39 -9.32
CA THR A 425 8.11 -16.78 -10.29
C THR A 425 7.54 -16.84 -11.71
N LEU A 426 7.07 -18.02 -12.15
CA LEU A 426 6.49 -18.20 -13.47
C LEU A 426 5.13 -17.50 -13.62
N GLY A 427 4.29 -17.55 -12.57
CA GLY A 427 2.98 -16.91 -12.57
C GLY A 427 3.05 -15.38 -12.62
N LEU A 428 4.05 -14.78 -11.98
CA LEU A 428 4.27 -13.34 -11.99
C LEU A 428 5.15 -12.86 -13.15
N LEU A 429 5.84 -13.77 -13.87
CA LEU A 429 6.78 -13.43 -14.94
C LEU A 429 6.17 -12.47 -15.99
N PRO A 430 4.98 -12.73 -16.57
CA PRO A 430 4.40 -11.84 -17.58
C PRO A 430 4.13 -10.44 -17.04
N LEU A 431 3.71 -10.36 -15.78
CA LEU A 431 3.45 -9.10 -15.08
C LEU A 431 4.74 -8.32 -14.84
N THR A 432 5.79 -9.01 -14.40
CA THR A 432 7.10 -8.38 -14.19
C THR A 432 7.72 -7.89 -15.48
N ILE A 433 7.54 -8.62 -16.60
CA ILE A 433 7.95 -8.16 -17.93
C ILE A 433 7.13 -6.94 -18.35
N PHE A 434 5.82 -6.96 -18.15
CA PHE A 434 4.95 -5.84 -18.53
C PHE A 434 5.29 -4.55 -17.76
N PHE A 435 5.47 -4.64 -16.44
CA PHE A 435 5.69 -3.46 -15.58
C PHE A 435 7.14 -3.01 -15.45
N PHE A 436 8.09 -3.94 -15.39
CA PHE A 436 9.50 -3.61 -15.17
C PHE A 436 10.35 -3.75 -16.43
N GLN A 437 9.82 -4.38 -17.50
CA GLN A 437 10.54 -4.66 -18.75
C GLN A 437 11.90 -5.34 -18.56
N GLN A 438 12.10 -5.98 -17.41
CA GLN A 438 13.36 -6.59 -16.98
C GLN A 438 13.05 -7.90 -16.25
N VAL A 439 13.85 -8.93 -16.51
CA VAL A 439 13.80 -10.21 -15.81
C VAL A 439 15.19 -10.52 -15.27
N SER A 440 15.31 -10.62 -13.95
CA SER A 440 16.55 -11.10 -13.35
C SER A 440 16.59 -12.63 -13.42
N LEU A 441 17.44 -13.18 -14.28
CA LEU A 441 17.71 -14.61 -14.36
C LEU A 441 18.29 -15.17 -13.04
N VAL A 442 19.02 -14.33 -12.30
CA VAL A 442 19.58 -14.68 -10.99
C VAL A 442 18.56 -14.53 -9.86
N GLY A 443 17.47 -13.79 -10.11
CA GLY A 443 16.42 -13.47 -9.15
C GLY A 443 15.85 -14.66 -8.38
N PRO A 444 15.47 -15.78 -9.01
CA PRO A 444 14.90 -16.93 -8.28
C PRO A 444 15.88 -17.52 -7.26
N ILE A 445 17.16 -17.61 -7.61
CA ILE A 445 18.24 -18.12 -6.75
C ILE A 445 18.54 -17.12 -5.63
N ALA A 446 18.65 -15.83 -5.98
CA ALA A 446 18.87 -14.76 -5.01
C ALA A 446 17.73 -14.69 -3.99
N ASN A 447 16.48 -14.76 -4.43
CA ASN A 447 15.29 -14.75 -3.57
C ASN A 447 15.21 -16.00 -2.69
N ALA A 448 15.62 -17.17 -3.20
CA ALA A 448 15.63 -18.40 -2.41
C ALA A 448 16.57 -18.34 -1.20
N LEU A 449 17.65 -17.56 -1.29
CA LEU A 449 18.57 -17.30 -0.18
C LEU A 449 18.14 -16.09 0.66
N ALA A 450 17.80 -14.98 -0.01
CA ALA A 450 17.54 -13.70 0.63
C ALA A 450 16.26 -13.72 1.47
N ILE A 451 15.18 -14.37 0.98
CA ILE A 451 13.91 -14.39 1.72
C ILE A 451 14.08 -15.09 3.07
N PRO A 452 14.64 -16.31 3.18
CA PRO A 452 14.85 -16.95 4.48
C PRO A 452 15.78 -16.17 5.42
N VAL A 453 16.90 -15.64 4.89
CA VAL A 453 17.87 -14.90 5.70
C VAL A 453 17.23 -13.63 6.27
N VAL A 454 16.59 -12.83 5.42
CA VAL A 454 15.93 -11.61 5.87
C VAL A 454 14.82 -11.95 6.86
N SER A 455 13.94 -12.90 6.52
CA SER A 455 12.74 -13.19 7.31
C SER A 455 13.04 -13.86 8.66
N PHE A 456 14.02 -14.76 8.74
CA PHE A 456 14.27 -15.55 9.96
C PHE A 456 15.47 -15.09 10.78
N VAL A 457 16.38 -14.31 10.20
CA VAL A 457 17.63 -13.90 10.87
C VAL A 457 17.72 -12.39 11.05
N VAL A 458 17.28 -11.59 10.08
CA VAL A 458 17.47 -10.13 10.11
C VAL A 458 16.27 -9.41 10.71
N THR A 459 15.05 -9.81 10.36
CA THR A 459 13.82 -9.13 10.81
C THR A 459 13.41 -9.43 12.25
N PRO A 460 13.37 -10.69 12.71
CA PRO A 460 13.03 -11.02 14.09
C PRO A 460 14.15 -10.59 15.04
#